data_AF-A0A0J1GUD7-F1
#
_entry.id   AF-A0A0J1GUD7-F1
#
_cell.length_a   1.000
_cell.length_b   1.000
_cell.length_c   1.000
_cell.angle_alpha   90.00
_cell.angle_beta   90.00
_cell.angle_gamma   90.00
#
_symmetry.space_group_name_H-M   'P 1'
#
loop_
_entity.id
_entity.type
_entity.pdbx_description
1 polymer ?
#
loop_
_entity_poly.entity_id
_entity_poly.type
_entity_poly.pdbx_seq_one_letter_code
_entity_poly.pdbx_strand_id
1 'polypeptide(L)' 'MRITLMLLALLCTSTPAMAKSVKSYIRSYSHLSCQALELKNSDIVRKYDHASKRKKADYERQFDAIYTLRRQKRC' A
#
# COMPACT_ATOMS: atom_id res chain seq x y z
N MET A 1 6.02 -30.00 -35.65
CA MET A 1 6.34 -28.61 -35.28
C MET A 1 5.25 -28.04 -34.38
N ARG A 2 5.20 -28.39 -33.09
CA ARG A 2 4.16 -27.91 -32.13
C ARG A 2 4.68 -27.72 -30.70
N ILE A 3 6.00 -27.64 -30.49
CA ILE A 3 6.60 -27.61 -29.14
C ILE A 3 7.13 -26.20 -28.79
N THR A 4 7.23 -25.28 -29.75
CA THR A 4 7.83 -23.95 -29.53
C THR A 4 6.87 -22.91 -28.94
N LEU A 5 5.59 -23.20 -28.78
CA LEU A 5 4.56 -22.22 -28.38
C LEU A 5 4.16 -22.25 -26.90
N MET A 6 4.78 -23.09 -26.07
CA MET A 6 4.49 -23.15 -24.62
C MET A 6 5.53 -22.43 -23.73
N LEU A 7 6.67 -22.00 -24.28
CA LEU A 7 7.75 -21.40 -23.47
C LEU A 7 7.64 -19.88 -23.27
N LEU A 8 6.75 -19.18 -23.98
CA LEU A 8 6.63 -17.71 -23.85
C LEU A 8 5.74 -17.23 -22.69
N ALA A 9 4.98 -18.11 -22.05
CA ALA A 9 4.06 -17.73 -20.97
C ALA A 9 4.73 -17.61 -19.58
N LEU A 10 5.99 -18.01 -19.43
CA LEU A 10 6.67 -18.03 -18.12
C LEU A 10 7.37 -16.71 -17.72
N LEU A 11 7.44 -15.72 -18.61
CA LEU A 11 8.21 -14.48 -18.36
C LEU A 11 7.39 -13.31 -17.77
N CYS A 12 6.10 -13.49 -17.46
CA CYS A 12 5.27 -12.43 -16.89
C CYS A 12 5.27 -12.34 -15.36
N THR A 13 6.02 -13.16 -14.63
CA THR A 13 5.93 -13.22 -13.16
C THR A 13 7.20 -12.76 -12.49
N SER A 14 7.37 -11.43 -12.38
CA SER A 14 7.86 -10.77 -11.16
C SER A 14 8.25 -9.35 -11.50
N THR A 15 7.28 -8.45 -11.70
CA THR A 15 7.59 -7.07 -11.37
C THR A 15 7.82 -7.05 -9.86
N PRO A 16 9.02 -6.70 -9.37
CA PRO A 16 9.20 -6.51 -7.94
C PRO A 16 8.20 -5.42 -7.56
N ALA A 17 7.23 -5.76 -6.71
CA ALA A 17 6.28 -4.79 -6.19
C ALA A 17 7.10 -3.69 -5.49
N MET A 18 7.34 -2.60 -6.23
CA MET A 18 8.09 -1.45 -5.75
C MET A 18 7.38 -0.96 -4.50
N ALA A 19 8.15 -0.87 -3.42
CA ALA A 19 7.61 -0.47 -2.15
C ALA A 19 7.08 0.97 -2.28
N LYS A 20 5.79 1.17 -2.01
CA LYS A 20 5.19 2.50 -2.12
C LYS A 20 5.82 3.44 -1.07
N SER A 21 6.04 4.69 -1.47
CA SER A 21 6.55 5.75 -0.59
C SER A 21 5.41 6.43 0.17
N VAL A 22 5.73 7.15 1.26
CA VAL A 22 4.76 7.97 2.01
C VAL A 22 4.05 8.97 1.07
N LYS A 23 4.79 9.63 0.17
CA LYS A 23 4.20 10.56 -0.81
C LYS A 23 3.18 9.88 -1.74
N SER A 24 3.43 8.63 -2.13
CA SER A 24 2.47 7.85 -2.93
C SER A 24 1.19 7.60 -2.15
N TYR A 25 1.30 7.23 -0.87
CA TYR A 25 0.14 7.02 0.00
C TYR A 25 -0.63 8.32 0.28
N ILE A 26 0.05 9.44 0.52
CA ILE A 26 -0.60 10.76 0.66
C ILE A 26 -1.44 11.06 -0.58
N ARG A 27 -0.90 10.85 -1.79
CA ARG A 27 -1.65 11.05 -3.05
C ARG A 27 -2.83 10.09 -3.16
N SER A 28 -2.67 8.84 -2.76
CA SER A 28 -3.76 7.86 -2.79
C SER A 28 -4.87 8.16 -1.79
N TYR A 29 -4.58 8.79 -0.65
CA TYR A 29 -5.55 9.02 0.43
C TYR A 29 -6.05 10.47 0.51
N SER A 30 -5.51 11.38 -0.31
CA SER A 30 -5.84 12.81 -0.27
C SER A 30 -7.34 13.10 -0.45
N HIS A 31 -8.05 12.25 -1.18
CA HIS A 31 -9.49 12.36 -1.42
C HIS A 31 -10.36 11.90 -0.22
N LEU A 32 -9.80 11.18 0.76
CA LEU A 32 -10.56 10.63 1.88
C LEU A 32 -10.96 11.70 2.88
N SER A 33 -12.20 11.68 3.39
CA SER A 33 -12.64 12.52 4.50
C SER A 33 -11.92 12.16 5.81
N CYS A 34 -12.00 12.99 6.85
CA CYS A 34 -11.38 12.69 8.15
C CYS A 34 -11.90 11.37 8.76
N GLN A 35 -13.20 11.13 8.69
CA GLN A 35 -13.80 9.88 9.13
C GLN A 35 -13.29 8.68 8.30
N ALA A 36 -13.15 8.85 6.98
CA ALA A 36 -12.60 7.81 6.12
C ALA A 36 -11.11 7.54 6.40
N LEU A 37 -10.33 8.57 6.75
CA LEU A 37 -8.93 8.43 7.18
C LEU A 37 -8.83 7.69 8.52
N GLU A 38 -9.74 7.94 9.46
CA GLU A 38 -9.81 7.22 10.73
C GLU A 38 -10.18 5.75 10.55
N LEU A 39 -11.21 5.47 9.75
CA LEU A 39 -11.58 4.09 9.38
C LEU A 39 -10.42 3.37 8.68
N LYS A 40 -9.71 4.08 7.80
CA LYS A 40 -8.54 3.54 7.11
C LYS A 40 -7.40 3.24 8.10
N ASN A 41 -7.16 4.12 9.06
CA ASN A 41 -6.17 3.91 10.12
C ASN A 41 -6.50 2.66 10.94
N SER A 42 -7.76 2.50 11.36
CA SER A 42 -8.24 1.34 12.11
C SER A 42 -8.11 0.02 11.31
N ASP A 43 -8.40 0.04 10.00
CA ASP A 43 -8.15 -1.10 9.11
C ASP A 43 -6.66 -1.46 9.02
N ILE A 44 -5.77 -0.47 8.94
CA ILE A 44 -4.32 -0.71 8.88
C ILE A 44 -3.80 -1.25 10.23
N VAL A 45 -4.25 -0.71 11.36
CA VAL A 45 -3.89 -1.21 12.70
C VAL A 45 -4.21 -2.68 12.83
N ARG A 46 -5.45 -3.10 12.49
CA ARG A 46 -5.85 -4.51 12.54
C ARG A 46 -4.98 -5.42 11.67
N LYS A 47 -4.51 -4.92 10.53
CA LYS A 47 -3.63 -5.68 9.62
C LYS A 47 -2.18 -5.72 10.09
N TYR A 48 -1.74 -4.71 10.84
CA TYR A 48 -0.36 -4.55 11.29
C TYR A 48 0.08 -5.72 12.18
N ASP A 49 -0.77 -6.13 13.13
CA ASP A 49 -0.41 -7.13 14.14
C ASP A 49 -0.03 -8.48 13.54
N HIS A 50 -0.73 -8.89 12.48
CA HIS A 50 -0.51 -10.17 11.78
C HIS A 50 0.44 -10.06 10.57
N ALA A 51 1.05 -8.89 10.36
CA ALA A 51 1.85 -8.61 9.18
C ALA A 51 3.28 -9.15 9.29
N SER A 52 3.83 -9.58 8.15
CA SER A 52 5.28 -9.82 8.04
C SER A 52 6.09 -8.53 8.22
N LYS A 53 7.37 -8.63 8.58
CA LYS A 53 8.27 -7.48 8.77
C LYS A 53 8.23 -6.49 7.58
N ARG A 54 8.24 -7.01 6.35
CA ARG A 54 8.16 -6.17 5.13
C ARG A 54 6.83 -5.42 5.04
N LYS A 55 5.72 -6.07 5.42
CA LYS A 55 4.38 -5.45 5.42
C LYS A 55 4.22 -4.44 6.55
N LYS A 56 4.80 -4.69 7.73
CA LYS A 56 4.85 -3.71 8.84
C LYS A 56 5.50 -2.40 8.40
N ALA A 57 6.65 -2.46 7.74
CA ALA A 57 7.32 -1.28 7.20
C ALA A 57 6.49 -0.53 6.13
N ASP A 58 5.62 -1.24 5.40
CA ASP A 58 4.69 -0.60 4.45
C ASP A 58 3.51 0.07 5.17
N TYR A 59 2.98 -0.57 6.22
CA TYR A 59 1.93 0.00 7.06
C TYR A 59 2.40 1.22 7.85
N GLU A 60 3.64 1.23 8.34
CA GLU A 60 4.27 2.41 8.96
C GLU A 60 4.24 3.63 8.03
N ARG A 61 4.57 3.44 6.75
CA ARG A 61 4.45 4.53 5.76
C ARG A 61 3.02 4.97 5.49
N GLN A 62 2.05 4.06 5.60
CA GLN A 62 0.63 4.40 5.49
C GLN A 62 0.17 5.21 6.71
N PHE A 63 0.65 4.89 7.92
CA PHE A 63 0.40 5.68 9.13
C PHE A 63 0.96 7.09 8.99
N ASP A 64 2.20 7.25 8.54
CA ASP A 64 2.80 8.57 8.30
C ASP A 64 2.00 9.40 7.29
N ALA A 65 1.50 8.76 6.23
CA ALA A 65 0.68 9.41 5.22
C ALA A 65 -0.67 9.87 5.80
N ILE A 66 -1.35 9.02 6.58
CA ILE A 66 -2.60 9.37 7.25
C ILE A 66 -2.38 10.50 8.26
N TYR A 67 -1.34 10.43 9.08
CA TYR A 67 -0.99 11.47 10.05
C TYR A 67 -0.76 12.81 9.36
N THR A 68 -0.01 12.81 8.25
CA THR A 68 0.24 14.01 7.45
C THR A 68 -1.07 14.60 6.90
N LEU A 69 -1.94 13.76 6.35
CA LEU A 69 -3.22 14.19 5.77
C LEU A 69 -4.19 14.72 6.83
N ARG A 70 -4.26 14.06 8.00
CA ARG A 70 -5.04 14.53 9.14
C ARG A 70 -4.60 15.94 9.54
N ARG A 71 -3.31 16.14 9.76
CA ARG A 71 -2.74 17.46 10.08
C ARG A 71 -3.06 18.52 9.00
N GLN A 72 -2.96 18.18 7.72
CA GLN A 72 -3.30 19.09 6.62
C GLN A 72 -4.78 19.47 6.61
N LYS A 73 -5.67 18.53 6.93
CA LYS A 73 -7.13 18.73 6.96
C LYS A 73 -7.64 19.28 8.29
N ARG A 74 -6.77 19.43 9.31
CA ARG A 74 -7.13 19.81 10.68
C ARG A 74 -8.10 18.83 11.34
N CYS A 75 -7.80 17.55 11.14
CA CYS A 75 -8.25 16.44 11.97
C CYS A 75 -7.01 15.62 12.40
#